data_AF-A0AAU5DXY9-F1
#
_entry.id   AF-A0AAU5DXY9-F1
#
_cell.length_a   1.000
_cell.length_b   1.000
_cell.length_c   1.000
_cell.angle_alpha   90.00
_cell.angle_beta   90.00
_cell.angle_gamma   90.00
#
_symmetry.space_group_name_H-M   'P 1'
#
loop_
_entity.id
_entity.type
_entity.pdbx_description
1 polymer ?
#
loop_
_entity_poly.entity_id
_entity_poly.type
_entity_poly.pdbx_seq_one_letter_code
_entity_poly.pdbx_strand_id
1 'polypeptide(L)'
;MPRPQPLRRLPVALLLSCAVLVSATGCGDGESGSGSTTNAVSSASPGVSPSASKQKLAKTRFVANAGLAAGATYQWIVKPYRAGSFKKGADGRTFALIKAGLAGGFAYNRLKAAAENAKGDPLLSKAVAPLTAGIESLKELGTKLRNGEAGAGDIGVFESVVNSIKEAGASVGAEVKDKVPSTSQLGQ
;
A
#
# COMPACT_ATOMS: atom_id res chain seq x y z
N MET A 1 -39.86 -33.39 11.15
CA MET A 1 -38.44 -33.64 10.81
C MET A 1 -37.75 -32.31 10.54
N PRO A 2 -36.87 -31.81 11.42
CA PRO A 2 -36.14 -30.56 11.20
C PRO A 2 -34.98 -30.76 10.21
N ARG A 3 -34.82 -29.83 9.26
CA ARG A 3 -33.74 -29.83 8.25
C ARG A 3 -32.43 -29.32 8.85
N PRO A 4 -31.26 -29.93 8.57
CA PRO A 4 -29.98 -29.41 9.01
C PRO A 4 -29.58 -28.18 8.19
N GLN A 5 -29.25 -27.09 8.87
CA GLN A 5 -28.69 -25.87 8.26
C GLN A 5 -27.16 -26.01 8.15
N PRO A 6 -26.51 -25.54 7.06
CA PRO A 6 -25.06 -25.63 6.91
C PRO A 6 -24.34 -24.65 7.86
N LEU A 7 -23.72 -25.20 8.90
CA LEU A 7 -22.87 -24.56 9.92
C LEU A 7 -21.59 -23.86 9.39
N ARG A 8 -21.52 -23.52 8.10
CA ARG A 8 -20.28 -23.05 7.45
C ARG A 8 -20.04 -21.53 7.56
N ARG A 9 -20.93 -20.78 8.23
CA ARG A 9 -20.84 -19.31 8.35
C ARG A 9 -20.53 -18.79 9.76
N LEU A 10 -20.42 -19.66 10.76
CA LEU A 10 -20.11 -19.28 12.13
C LEU A 10 -18.63 -18.90 12.43
N PRO A 11 -17.59 -19.38 11.72
CA PRO A 11 -16.22 -19.04 12.12
C PRO A 11 -15.78 -17.63 11.69
N VAL A 12 -16.47 -17.00 10.73
CA VAL A 12 -16.12 -15.66 10.21
C VAL A 12 -16.58 -14.54 11.16
N ALA A 13 -17.67 -14.74 11.88
CA ALA A 13 -18.17 -13.76 12.85
C ALA A 13 -17.37 -13.78 14.17
N LEU A 14 -16.84 -14.95 14.58
CA LEU A 14 -16.10 -15.07 15.86
C LEU A 14 -14.70 -14.43 15.79
N LEU A 15 -14.01 -14.50 14.64
CA LEU A 15 -12.68 -13.91 14.48
C LEU A 15 -12.69 -12.39 14.29
N LEU A 16 -13.83 -11.80 13.93
CA LEU A 16 -13.99 -10.35 13.81
C LEU A 16 -14.15 -9.65 15.17
N SER A 17 -14.60 -10.38 16.20
CA SER A 17 -14.85 -9.83 17.55
C SER A 17 -13.62 -9.89 18.47
N CYS A 18 -12.64 -10.76 18.20
CA CYS A 18 -11.44 -10.90 19.04
C CYS A 18 -10.30 -9.91 18.71
N ALA A 19 -10.37 -9.16 17.61
CA ALA A 19 -9.32 -8.20 17.24
C ALA A 19 -9.51 -6.79 17.86
N VAL A 20 -10.57 -6.55 18.63
CA VAL A 20 -10.91 -5.20 19.15
C VAL A 20 -10.64 -5.03 20.65
N LEU A 21 -10.25 -6.07 21.40
CA LEU A 21 -10.21 -6.01 22.88
C LEU A 21 -8.89 -6.44 23.55
N VAL A 22 -7.73 -6.10 23.00
CA VAL A 22 -6.42 -6.25 23.68
C VAL A 22 -5.55 -5.05 23.34
N SER A 23 -5.03 -4.23 24.24
CA SER A 23 -5.31 -3.94 25.65
C SER A 23 -4.45 -2.72 25.97
N ALA A 24 -5.07 -1.59 26.27
CA ALA A 24 -4.42 -0.52 27.01
C ALA A 24 -4.24 -1.04 28.45
N THR A 25 -3.02 -1.41 28.82
CA THR A 25 -2.66 -1.68 30.20
C THR A 25 -2.48 -0.34 30.92
N GLY A 26 -3.54 0.15 31.55
CA GLY A 26 -3.47 1.13 32.62
C GLY A 26 -4.19 0.54 33.85
N CYS A 27 -3.42 0.18 34.89
CA CYS A 27 -3.93 -0.05 36.25
C CYS A 27 -4.78 1.17 36.66
N GLY A 28 -6.03 1.02 37.12
CA GLY A 28 -6.45 0.55 38.46
C GLY A 28 -6.30 1.71 39.46
N ASP A 29 -7.23 2.14 40.30
CA ASP A 29 -8.56 1.71 40.76
C ASP A 29 -9.13 2.94 41.54
N GLY A 30 -10.45 3.04 41.73
CA GLY A 30 -11.02 3.85 42.83
C GLY A 30 -11.65 5.21 42.50
N GLU A 31 -12.82 5.40 43.08
CA GLU A 31 -13.75 6.53 42.97
C GLU A 31 -13.35 7.74 43.85
N SER A 32 -13.87 8.93 43.47
CA SER A 32 -13.97 10.18 44.26
C SER A 32 -12.72 11.04 44.54
N GLY A 33 -12.75 12.26 43.97
CA GLY A 33 -12.47 13.51 44.68
C GLY A 33 -11.01 13.91 45.00
N SER A 34 -10.60 15.03 44.39
CA SER A 34 -9.70 16.06 44.93
C SER A 34 -8.22 15.75 45.21
N GLY A 35 -7.34 16.66 44.74
CA GLY A 35 -6.16 17.07 45.50
C GLY A 35 -4.81 16.43 45.17
N SER A 36 -3.97 17.25 44.52
CA SER A 36 -2.54 17.48 44.84
C SER A 36 -1.54 16.30 44.92
N THR A 37 -0.63 16.33 43.94
CA THR A 37 0.84 16.24 44.07
C THR A 37 1.54 15.01 44.66
N THR A 38 2.49 14.55 43.83
CA THR A 38 3.87 14.08 44.10
C THR A 38 4.18 12.57 44.13
N ASN A 39 5.16 12.29 43.27
CA ASN A 39 6.14 11.20 43.24
C ASN A 39 5.71 9.83 42.72
N ALA A 40 5.96 9.63 41.42
CA ALA A 40 6.28 8.30 40.89
C ALA A 40 7.46 8.41 39.90
N VAL A 41 8.62 8.00 40.40
CA VAL A 41 9.73 7.31 39.74
C VAL A 41 9.97 7.59 38.25
N SER A 42 11.12 8.22 37.98
CA SER A 42 11.81 8.21 36.70
C SER A 42 12.05 6.77 36.23
N SER A 43 11.13 6.24 35.43
CA SER A 43 11.44 5.15 34.50
C SER A 43 11.88 5.81 33.20
N ALA A 44 13.18 5.72 32.91
CA ALA A 44 13.72 6.10 31.61
C ALA A 44 13.17 5.13 30.54
N SER A 45 11.94 5.37 30.10
CA SER A 45 11.46 4.86 28.83
C SER A 45 12.29 5.56 27.74
N PRO A 46 12.88 4.85 26.76
CA PRO A 46 13.55 5.51 25.65
C PRO A 46 12.48 6.30 24.92
N GLY A 47 12.41 7.59 25.22
CA GLY A 47 11.37 8.49 24.72
C GLY A 47 11.48 8.54 23.21
N VAL A 48 10.65 7.75 22.52
CA VAL A 48 10.34 8.01 21.13
C VAL A 48 9.61 9.34 21.14
N SER A 49 10.35 10.42 20.88
CA SER A 49 9.78 11.75 20.70
C SER A 49 8.57 11.64 19.77
N PRO A 50 7.47 12.40 19.99
CA PRO A 50 6.31 12.39 19.10
C PRO A 50 6.65 12.63 17.62
N SER A 51 7.83 13.21 17.34
CA SER A 51 8.40 13.33 16.00
C SER A 51 8.88 11.98 15.42
N ALA A 52 9.60 11.17 16.20
CA ALA A 52 10.12 9.87 15.79
C ALA A 52 9.02 8.82 15.58
N SER A 53 7.93 8.88 16.36
CA SER A 53 6.76 8.02 16.16
C SER A 53 5.97 8.39 14.91
N LYS A 54 5.80 9.69 14.63
CA LYS A 54 5.20 10.18 13.36
C LYS A 54 6.00 9.75 12.13
N GLN A 55 7.33 9.86 12.20
CA GLN A 55 8.25 9.41 11.16
C GLN A 55 8.15 7.91 10.88
N LYS A 56 8.15 7.07 11.93
CA LYS A 56 7.96 5.61 11.77
C LYS A 56 6.61 5.25 11.16
N LEU A 57 5.54 5.94 11.55
CA LEU A 57 4.21 5.72 10.98
C LEU A 57 4.17 6.14 9.50
N ALA A 58 4.74 7.30 9.16
CA ALA A 58 4.86 7.79 7.79
C ALA A 58 5.62 6.79 6.91
N LYS A 59 6.76 6.29 7.38
CA LYS A 59 7.55 5.27 6.70
C LYS A 59 6.80 3.96 6.49
N THR A 60 6.11 3.49 7.52
CA THR A 60 5.31 2.26 7.45
C THR A 60 4.20 2.39 6.42
N ARG A 61 3.49 3.53 6.43
CA ARG A 61 2.43 3.81 5.45
C ARG A 61 2.99 3.95 4.04
N PHE A 62 4.13 4.63 3.87
CA PHE A 62 4.81 4.73 2.59
C PHE A 62 5.13 3.33 2.02
N VAL A 63 5.83 2.49 2.78
CA VAL A 63 6.22 1.14 2.31
C VAL A 63 4.99 0.28 2.01
N ALA A 64 3.96 0.33 2.87
CA ALA A 64 2.72 -0.39 2.64
C ALA A 64 1.96 0.09 1.40
N ASN A 65 2.07 1.38 1.06
CA ASN A 65 1.48 1.94 -0.15
C ASN A 65 2.29 1.58 -1.39
N ALA A 66 3.57 1.94 -1.39
CA ALA A 66 4.48 1.71 -2.49
C ALA A 66 4.60 0.20 -2.82
N GLY A 67 4.63 -0.67 -1.82
CA GLY A 67 4.74 -2.13 -2.03
C GLY A 67 3.51 -2.74 -2.69
N LEU A 68 2.31 -2.26 -2.32
CA LEU A 68 1.06 -2.69 -2.96
C LEU A 68 0.98 -2.20 -4.41
N ALA A 69 1.38 -0.96 -4.66
CA ALA A 69 1.44 -0.42 -6.01
C ALA A 69 2.44 -1.19 -6.88
N ALA A 70 3.68 -1.36 -6.39
CA ALA A 70 4.73 -2.07 -7.10
C ALA A 70 4.34 -3.52 -7.40
N GLY A 71 3.73 -4.22 -6.44
CA GLY A 71 3.26 -5.59 -6.65
C GLY A 71 2.08 -5.70 -7.62
N ALA A 72 1.14 -4.75 -7.60
CA ALA A 72 0.04 -4.69 -8.58
C ALA A 72 0.58 -4.50 -10.01
N THR A 73 1.46 -3.51 -10.18
CA THR A 73 2.09 -3.20 -11.47
C THR A 73 2.93 -4.38 -11.96
N TYR A 74 3.77 -4.98 -11.10
CA TYR A 74 4.61 -6.10 -11.51
C TYR A 74 3.78 -7.30 -11.96
N GLN A 75 2.77 -7.69 -11.18
CA GLN A 75 2.03 -8.91 -11.44
C GLN A 75 1.05 -8.81 -12.61
N TRP A 76 0.40 -7.66 -12.77
CA TRP A 76 -0.71 -7.50 -13.72
C TRP A 76 -0.37 -6.63 -14.94
N ILE A 77 0.82 -6.02 -14.96
CA ILE A 77 1.30 -5.23 -16.09
C ILE A 77 2.64 -5.79 -16.59
N VAL A 78 3.68 -5.80 -15.76
CA VAL A 78 5.04 -6.21 -16.19
C VAL A 78 5.10 -7.67 -16.60
N LYS A 79 4.57 -8.60 -15.78
CA LYS A 79 4.55 -10.03 -16.14
C LYS A 79 3.78 -10.33 -17.43
N PRO A 80 2.50 -9.92 -17.60
CA PRO A 80 1.77 -10.17 -18.84
C PRO A 80 2.40 -9.46 -20.05
N TYR A 81 3.03 -8.30 -19.85
CA TYR A 81 3.83 -7.66 -20.90
C TYR A 81 4.98 -8.55 -21.36
N ARG A 82 5.80 -9.04 -20.43
CA ARG A 82 6.92 -9.94 -20.71
C ARG A 82 6.47 -11.26 -21.34
N ALA A 83 5.29 -11.75 -20.96
CA ALA A 83 4.67 -12.92 -21.57
C ALA A 83 4.07 -12.65 -22.97
N GLY A 84 4.09 -11.41 -23.45
CA GLY A 84 3.53 -11.04 -24.75
C GLY A 84 2.00 -10.99 -24.78
N SER A 85 1.32 -11.03 -23.62
CA SER A 85 -0.14 -11.07 -23.53
C SER A 85 -0.83 -9.81 -24.07
N PHE A 86 -0.09 -8.71 -24.27
CA PHE A 86 -0.62 -7.47 -24.87
C PHE A 86 -0.49 -7.41 -26.40
N LYS A 87 0.24 -8.35 -27.02
CA LYS A 87 0.46 -8.38 -28.47
C LYS A 87 -0.85 -8.63 -29.21
N LYS A 88 -0.98 -8.05 -30.41
CA LYS A 88 -2.14 -8.27 -31.28
C LYS A 88 -2.25 -9.77 -31.60
N GLY A 89 -3.44 -10.33 -31.43
CA GLY A 89 -3.70 -11.76 -31.66
C GLY A 89 -3.32 -12.68 -30.49
N ALA A 90 -2.78 -12.17 -29.38
CA ALA A 90 -2.54 -12.98 -28.19
C ALA A 90 -3.86 -13.41 -27.52
N ASP A 91 -3.94 -14.68 -27.11
CA ASP A 91 -5.09 -15.18 -26.37
C ASP A 91 -5.28 -14.44 -25.04
N GLY A 92 -6.51 -14.00 -24.78
CA GLY A 92 -6.84 -13.27 -23.56
C GLY A 92 -6.31 -11.82 -23.50
N ARG A 93 -5.83 -11.26 -24.61
CA ARG A 93 -5.32 -9.87 -24.70
C ARG A 93 -6.26 -8.84 -24.06
N THR A 94 -7.56 -8.91 -24.34
CA THR A 94 -8.55 -7.98 -23.79
C THR A 94 -8.62 -8.06 -22.26
N PHE A 95 -8.63 -9.28 -21.70
CA PHE A 95 -8.61 -9.47 -20.25
C PHE A 95 -7.31 -8.99 -19.62
N ALA A 96 -6.18 -9.21 -20.29
CA ALA A 96 -4.90 -8.70 -19.83
C ALA A 96 -4.93 -7.17 -19.78
N LEU A 97 -5.42 -6.50 -20.83
CA LEU A 97 -5.54 -5.03 -20.87
C LEU A 97 -6.47 -4.49 -19.79
N ILE A 98 -7.62 -5.14 -19.54
CA ILE A 98 -8.54 -4.74 -18.45
C ILE A 98 -7.84 -4.86 -17.09
N LYS A 99 -7.17 -5.98 -16.79
CA LYS A 99 -6.44 -6.14 -15.53
C LYS A 99 -5.31 -5.13 -15.40
N ALA A 100 -4.60 -4.87 -16.49
CA ALA A 100 -3.52 -3.89 -16.49
C ALA A 100 -4.04 -2.47 -16.22
N GLY A 101 -5.19 -2.11 -16.81
CA GLY A 101 -5.86 -0.83 -16.54
C GLY A 101 -6.27 -0.69 -15.07
N LEU A 102 -6.92 -1.71 -14.51
CA LEU A 102 -7.30 -1.73 -13.08
C LEU A 102 -6.08 -1.66 -12.16
N ALA A 103 -5.04 -2.45 -12.45
CA ALA A 103 -3.79 -2.45 -11.69
C ALA A 103 -3.06 -1.11 -11.77
N GLY A 104 -3.05 -0.47 -12.94
CA GLY A 104 -2.48 0.86 -13.15
C GLY A 104 -3.22 1.94 -12.35
N GLY A 105 -4.56 1.91 -12.37
CA GLY A 105 -5.38 2.81 -11.58
C GLY A 105 -5.18 2.64 -10.07
N PHE A 106 -5.18 1.40 -9.59
CA PHE A 106 -4.87 1.08 -8.19
C PHE A 106 -3.47 1.56 -7.79
N ALA A 107 -2.47 1.28 -8.61
CA ALA A 107 -1.09 1.69 -8.37
C ALA A 107 -0.99 3.22 -8.30
N TYR A 108 -1.62 3.96 -9.22
CA TYR A 108 -1.64 5.44 -9.20
C TYR A 108 -2.20 6.01 -7.90
N ASN A 109 -3.36 5.52 -7.45
CA ASN A 109 -3.97 5.96 -6.18
C ASN A 109 -3.05 5.67 -4.99
N ARG A 110 -2.46 4.48 -4.95
CA ARG A 110 -1.60 4.03 -3.86
C ARG A 110 -0.24 4.75 -3.87
N LEU A 111 0.34 5.03 -5.03
CA LEU A 111 1.54 5.87 -5.15
C LEU A 111 1.28 7.31 -4.72
N LYS A 112 0.13 7.91 -5.05
CA LYS A 112 -0.23 9.23 -4.54
C LYS A 112 -0.27 9.25 -3.01
N ALA A 113 -0.92 8.26 -2.41
CA ALA A 113 -0.90 8.12 -0.95
C ALA A 113 0.53 7.88 -0.42
N ALA A 114 1.38 7.12 -1.11
CA ALA A 114 2.79 6.98 -0.73
C ALA A 114 3.51 8.33 -0.75
N ALA A 115 3.34 9.14 -1.80
CA ALA A 115 3.96 10.45 -1.92
C ALA A 115 3.52 11.41 -0.81
N GLU A 116 2.24 11.42 -0.43
CA GLU A 116 1.77 12.21 0.71
C GLU A 116 2.35 11.73 2.05
N ASN A 117 2.42 10.41 2.27
CA ASN A 117 3.06 9.86 3.47
C ASN A 117 4.56 10.20 3.54
N ALA A 118 5.24 10.24 2.39
CA ALA A 118 6.66 10.54 2.32
C ALA A 118 7.01 11.98 2.75
N LYS A 119 6.10 12.95 2.57
CA LYS A 119 6.26 14.34 3.06
C LYS A 119 6.29 14.43 4.59
N GLY A 120 5.75 13.43 5.29
CA GLY A 120 5.70 13.40 6.76
C GLY A 120 7.02 13.01 7.42
N ASP A 121 8.06 12.68 6.65
CA ASP A 121 9.37 12.26 7.14
C ASP A 121 10.49 12.92 6.32
N PRO A 122 11.52 13.53 6.97
CA PRO A 122 12.59 14.25 6.26
C PRO A 122 13.43 13.37 5.32
N LEU A 123 13.61 12.09 5.64
CA LEU A 123 14.37 11.16 4.81
C LEU A 123 13.53 10.69 3.62
N LEU A 124 12.26 10.34 3.85
CA LEU A 124 11.33 9.95 2.78
C LEU A 124 10.97 11.11 1.84
N SER A 125 11.05 12.35 2.29
CA SER A 125 10.80 13.54 1.46
C SER A 125 11.72 13.58 0.23
N LYS A 126 12.93 13.00 0.31
CA LYS A 126 13.84 12.85 -0.84
C LYS A 126 13.31 11.90 -1.91
N ALA A 127 12.49 10.93 -1.53
CA ALA A 127 11.84 10.00 -2.44
C ALA A 127 10.58 10.60 -3.10
N VAL A 128 10.07 11.75 -2.64
CA VAL A 128 8.85 12.37 -3.19
C VAL A 128 9.02 12.77 -4.65
N ALA A 129 10.16 13.37 -5.01
CA ALA A 129 10.43 13.78 -6.38
C ALA A 129 10.45 12.58 -7.37
N PRO A 130 11.23 11.51 -7.16
CA PRO A 130 11.19 10.34 -8.03
C PRO A 130 9.85 9.60 -8.00
N LEU A 131 9.14 9.57 -6.85
CA LEU A 131 7.77 9.02 -6.82
C LEU A 131 6.81 9.84 -7.69
N THR A 132 6.86 11.16 -7.60
CA THR A 132 5.97 12.05 -8.36
C THR A 132 6.26 11.96 -9.86
N ALA A 133 7.54 11.85 -10.24
CA ALA A 133 7.92 11.58 -11.62
C ALA A 133 7.33 10.25 -12.12
N GLY A 134 7.45 9.16 -11.35
CA GLY A 134 6.86 7.87 -11.70
C GLY A 134 5.33 7.89 -11.80
N ILE A 135 4.66 8.66 -10.92
CA ILE A 135 3.21 8.89 -10.96
C ILE A 135 2.81 9.64 -12.25
N GLU A 136 3.57 10.65 -12.64
CA GLU A 136 3.27 11.41 -13.86
C GLU A 136 3.51 10.54 -15.11
N SER A 137 4.59 9.74 -15.15
CA SER A 137 4.80 8.77 -16.23
C SER A 137 3.65 7.76 -16.34
N LEU A 138 3.13 7.26 -15.22
CA LEU A 138 1.95 6.40 -15.20
C LEU A 138 0.70 7.08 -15.77
N LYS A 139 0.48 8.35 -15.41
CA LYS A 139 -0.65 9.14 -15.88
C LYS A 139 -0.55 9.48 -17.38
N GLU A 140 0.64 9.82 -17.85
CA GLU A 140 0.91 10.04 -19.27
C GLU A 140 0.63 8.75 -20.06
N LEU A 141 1.08 7.60 -19.54
CA LEU A 141 0.79 6.31 -20.16
C LEU A 141 -0.70 6.00 -20.19
N GLY A 142 -1.41 6.28 -19.09
CA GLY A 142 -2.87 6.14 -19.02
C GLY A 142 -3.58 7.01 -20.06
N THR A 143 -3.09 8.23 -20.29
CA THR A 143 -3.59 9.14 -21.34
C THR A 143 -3.35 8.55 -22.73
N LYS A 144 -2.12 8.11 -23.03
CA LYS A 144 -1.78 7.45 -24.31
C LYS A 144 -2.63 6.20 -24.54
N LEU A 145 -2.85 5.40 -23.49
CA LEU A 145 -3.66 4.18 -23.57
C LEU A 145 -5.12 4.50 -23.87
N ARG A 146 -5.68 5.56 -23.27
CA ARG A 146 -7.04 6.05 -23.55
C ARG A 146 -7.18 6.59 -24.98
N ASN A 147 -6.15 7.23 -25.51
CA ASN A 147 -6.14 7.76 -26.87
C ASN A 147 -5.83 6.69 -27.93
N GLY A 148 -5.49 5.46 -27.52
CA GLY A 148 -5.08 4.38 -28.42
C GLY A 148 -3.65 4.52 -28.97
N GLU A 149 -2.86 5.43 -28.39
CA GLU A 149 -1.49 5.74 -28.80
C GLU A 149 -0.45 4.87 -28.07
N ALA A 150 -0.81 4.28 -26.92
CA ALA A 150 0.11 3.41 -26.17
C ALA A 150 0.29 2.06 -26.89
N GLY A 151 1.51 1.81 -27.35
CA GLY A 151 1.95 0.54 -27.91
C GLY A 151 2.54 -0.40 -26.86
N ALA A 152 2.96 -1.59 -27.31
CA ALA A 152 3.64 -2.54 -26.43
C ALA A 152 4.93 -1.95 -25.82
N GLY A 153 5.67 -1.11 -26.56
CA GLY A 153 6.89 -0.46 -26.06
C GLY A 153 6.65 0.47 -24.86
N ASP A 154 5.50 1.13 -24.79
CA ASP A 154 5.13 2.02 -23.68
C ASP A 154 4.90 1.24 -22.38
N ILE A 155 4.51 -0.03 -22.47
CA ILE A 155 4.27 -0.86 -21.28
C ILE A 155 5.58 -1.16 -20.52
N GLY A 156 6.75 -1.08 -21.18
CA GLY A 156 8.05 -1.18 -20.52
C GLY A 156 8.34 -0.03 -19.54
N VAL A 157 7.63 1.11 -19.67
CA VAL A 157 7.73 2.23 -18.72
C VAL A 157 7.23 1.84 -17.34
N PHE A 158 6.23 0.95 -17.24
CA PHE A 158 5.75 0.45 -15.94
C PHE A 158 6.83 -0.31 -15.17
N GLU A 159 7.70 -1.05 -15.86
CA GLU A 159 8.83 -1.75 -15.24
C GLU A 159 9.86 -0.75 -14.72
N SER A 160 10.15 0.29 -15.50
CA SER A 160 11.03 1.40 -15.09
C SER A 160 10.48 2.15 -13.87
N VAL A 161 9.16 2.41 -13.85
CA VAL A 161 8.48 3.03 -12.71
C VAL A 161 8.55 2.14 -11.47
N VAL A 162 8.27 0.84 -11.59
CA VAL A 162 8.39 -0.11 -10.47
C VAL A 162 9.80 -0.13 -9.90
N ASN A 163 10.81 -0.21 -10.77
CA ASN A 163 12.21 -0.19 -10.34
C ASN A 163 12.56 1.13 -9.66
N SER A 164 12.14 2.26 -10.23
CA SER A 164 12.35 3.60 -9.65
C SER A 164 11.70 3.75 -8.27
N ILE A 165 10.50 3.20 -8.07
CA ILE A 165 9.82 3.21 -6.77
C ILE A 165 10.58 2.37 -5.74
N LYS A 166 11.07 1.19 -6.15
CA LYS A 166 11.84 0.29 -5.28
C LYS A 166 13.17 0.93 -4.89
N GLU A 167 13.84 1.57 -5.83
CA GLU A 167 15.10 2.28 -5.63
C GLU A 167 14.91 3.54 -4.76
N ALA A 168 13.86 4.32 -4.99
CA ALA A 168 13.49 5.46 -4.15
C ALA A 168 13.17 5.02 -2.71
N GLY A 169 12.52 3.88 -2.53
CA GLY A 169 12.33 3.28 -1.21
C GLY A 169 13.64 2.80 -0.57
N ALA A 170 14.47 2.08 -1.33
CA ALA A 170 15.75 1.56 -0.85
C ALA A 170 16.72 2.67 -0.42
N SER A 171 16.83 3.75 -1.21
CA SER A 171 17.71 4.89 -0.95
C SER A 171 17.38 5.66 0.34
N VAL A 172 16.17 5.53 0.87
CA VAL A 172 15.74 6.12 2.15
C VAL A 172 15.56 5.07 3.26
N GLY A 173 16.11 3.87 3.06
CA GLY A 173 16.04 2.73 3.97
C GLY A 173 14.61 2.21 4.19
N ALA A 174 13.69 2.52 3.28
CA ALA A 174 12.28 2.13 3.28
C ALA A 174 12.06 1.11 2.15
N GLU A 175 12.72 -0.05 2.28
CA GLU A 175 12.74 -1.07 1.24
C GLU A 175 11.31 -1.47 0.83
N VAL A 176 11.00 -1.27 -0.44
CA VAL A 176 9.69 -1.58 -1.01
C VAL A 176 9.72 -3.00 -1.56
N LYS A 177 9.06 -3.92 -0.86
CA LYS A 177 8.82 -5.28 -1.34
C LYS A 177 7.51 -5.35 -2.11
N ASP A 178 7.53 -6.07 -3.22
CA ASP A 178 6.35 -6.28 -4.06
C ASP A 178 5.28 -7.05 -3.28
N LYS A 179 4.13 -6.41 -3.04
CA LYS A 179 2.95 -7.03 -2.44
C LYS A 179 1.84 -7.06 -3.47
N VAL A 180 1.48 -8.26 -3.90
CA VAL A 180 0.45 -8.44 -4.93
C VAL A 180 -0.93 -8.29 -4.27
N PRO A 181 -1.72 -7.26 -4.60
CA PRO A 181 -3.12 -7.21 -4.20
C PRO A 181 -3.92 -8.29 -4.93
N SER A 182 -4.98 -8.77 -4.28
CA SER A 182 -5.94 -9.68 -4.91
C SER A 182 -6.70 -8.97 -6.03
N THR A 183 -7.26 -9.72 -6.97
CA THR A 183 -8.03 -9.16 -8.09
C THR A 183 -9.22 -8.32 -7.65
N SER A 184 -9.86 -8.68 -6.53
CA SER A 184 -10.95 -7.89 -5.93
C SER A 184 -10.47 -6.56 -5.33
N GLN A 185 -9.21 -6.49 -4.86
CA GLN A 185 -8.63 -5.25 -4.34
C GLN A 185 -8.23 -4.26 -5.44
N LEU A 186 -8.10 -4.71 -6.70
CA LEU A 186 -7.77 -3.84 -7.83
C LEU A 186 -8.96 -2.98 -8.30
N GLY A 187 -10.19 -3.36 -7.97
CA GLY A 187 -11.41 -2.66 -8.39
C GLY A 187 -12.02 -1.75 -7.33
N GLN A 188 -11.32 -1.54 -6.21
CA GLN A 188 -11.75 -0.75 -5.04
C GLN A 188 -10.91 0.52 -4.92
#